data_AF-A0AA43D6A6-F1
#
_entry.id   AF-A0AA43D6A6-F1
#
_cell.length_a   1.000
_cell.length_b   1.000
_cell.length_c   1.000
_cell.angle_alpha   90.00
_cell.angle_beta   90.00
_cell.angle_gamma   90.00
#
_symmetry.space_group_name_H-M   'P 1'
#
loop_
_entity.id
_entity.type
_entity.pdbx_description
1 polymer ?
#
loop_
_entity_poly.entity_id
_entity_poly.type
_entity_poly.pdbx_seq_one_letter_code
_entity_poly.pdbx_strand_id
1 'polypeptide(L)'
;MDTKKFLLGAVVGGIAFFLLGYLIYGMALMSFFAEHAGSATGAMKSMEEMAWWALILGNLSLGALLSYIFVKWANISSFGTGASAGAAIGFFVSLSFDMGSYATTNMMDLTATITDVVVGIVMTAITGGCVGAVLGMGNKS
;
A
#
# COMPACT_ATOMS: atom_id res chain seq x y z
N MET A 1 -16.16 17.71 -0.44
CA MET A 1 -15.47 16.50 -0.94
C MET A 1 -16.44 15.82 -1.88
N ASP A 2 -16.02 15.46 -3.07
CA ASP A 2 -16.85 14.67 -3.97
C ASP A 2 -16.86 13.21 -3.50
N THR A 3 -17.97 12.78 -2.89
CA THR A 3 -18.11 11.44 -2.30
C THR A 3 -18.00 10.33 -3.35
N LYS A 4 -18.49 10.58 -4.58
CA LYS A 4 -18.42 9.59 -5.66
C LYS A 4 -16.97 9.36 -6.09
N LYS A 5 -16.23 10.45 -6.30
CA LYS A 5 -14.79 10.41 -6.59
C LYS A 5 -14.00 9.75 -5.47
N PHE A 6 -14.31 10.07 -4.22
CA PHE A 6 -13.69 9.45 -3.06
C PHE A 6 -13.89 7.92 -3.05
N LEU A 7 -15.13 7.45 -3.15
CA LEU A 7 -15.44 6.02 -3.11
C LEU A 7 -14.81 5.27 -4.30
N LEU A 8 -14.85 5.86 -5.49
CA LEU A 8 -14.24 5.29 -6.68
C LEU A 8 -12.72 5.13 -6.51
N GLY A 9 -12.04 6.18 -6.04
CA GLY A 9 -10.61 6.12 -5.75
C GLY A 9 -10.27 5.11 -4.65
N ALA A 10 -11.10 4.99 -3.61
CA ALA A 10 -10.89 4.03 -2.53
C ALA A 10 -10.95 2.58 -3.01
N VAL A 11 -11.95 2.24 -3.83
CA VAL A 11 -12.10 0.89 -4.41
C VAL A 11 -10.96 0.57 -5.37
N VAL A 12 -10.65 1.47 -6.30
CA VAL A 12 -9.53 1.28 -7.24
C VAL A 12 -8.21 1.13 -6.49
N GLY A 13 -7.99 1.96 -5.47
CA GLY A 13 -6.80 1.89 -4.63
C GLY A 13 -6.70 0.56 -3.88
N GLY A 14 -7.79 0.10 -3.27
CA GLY A 14 -7.81 -1.18 -2.56
C GLY A 14 -7.56 -2.39 -3.47
N ILE A 15 -8.13 -2.40 -4.68
CA ILE A 15 -7.87 -3.46 -5.67
C ILE A 15 -6.40 -3.43 -6.08
N ALA A 16 -5.85 -2.25 -6.39
CA ALA A 16 -4.45 -2.12 -6.79
C ALA A 16 -3.50 -2.60 -5.69
N PHE A 17 -3.70 -2.18 -4.44
CA PHE A 17 -2.89 -2.65 -3.32
C PHE A 17 -2.98 -4.17 -3.11
N PHE A 18 -4.19 -4.74 -3.19
CA PHE A 18 -4.37 -6.18 -3.03
C PHE A 18 -3.60 -6.97 -4.10
N LEU A 19 -3.73 -6.57 -5.37
CA LEU A 19 -3.02 -7.22 -6.48
C LEU A 19 -1.51 -7.04 -6.37
N LEU A 20 -1.03 -5.82 -6.09
CA LEU A 20 0.39 -5.55 -5.91
C LEU A 20 0.97 -6.31 -4.73
N GLY A 21 0.24 -6.42 -3.63
CA GLY A 21 0.67 -7.19 -2.46
C GLY A 21 0.86 -8.67 -2.79
N TYR A 22 -0.09 -9.25 -3.53
CA TYR A 22 0.07 -10.62 -4.02
C TYR A 22 1.27 -10.77 -4.97
N LEU A 23 1.42 -9.88 -5.96
CA LEU A 23 2.50 -9.94 -6.94
C LEU A 23 3.88 -9.78 -6.28
N ILE A 24 4.02 -8.84 -5.34
CA ILE A 24 5.31 -8.52 -4.74
C ILE A 24 5.65 -9.48 -3.61
N TYR A 25 4.80 -9.59 -2.58
CA TYR A 25 5.11 -10.43 -1.41
C TYR A 25 4.84 -11.91 -1.65
N GLY A 26 3.79 -12.23 -2.42
CA GLY A 26 3.40 -13.61 -2.70
C GLY A 26 4.17 -14.28 -3.83
N MET A 27 4.85 -13.51 -4.69
CA MET A 27 5.61 -14.06 -5.82
C MET A 27 7.01 -13.49 -5.94
N ALA A 28 7.17 -12.18 -6.14
CA ALA A 28 8.46 -11.61 -6.53
C ALA A 28 9.53 -11.66 -5.43
N LEU A 29 9.14 -11.38 -4.18
CA LEU A 29 10.03 -11.27 -3.03
C LEU A 29 9.74 -12.29 -1.93
N MET A 30 8.94 -13.31 -2.23
CA MET A 30 8.53 -14.32 -1.24
C MET A 30 9.74 -15.00 -0.58
N SER A 31 10.71 -15.46 -1.38
CA SER A 31 11.93 -16.11 -0.88
C SER A 31 12.84 -15.15 -0.12
N PHE A 32 12.96 -13.90 -0.58
CA PHE A 32 13.76 -12.87 0.07
C PHE A 32 13.27 -12.59 1.50
N PHE A 33 11.97 -12.36 1.67
CA PHE A 33 11.41 -12.11 3.01
C PHE A 33 11.45 -13.35 3.91
N ALA A 34 11.40 -14.56 3.35
CA ALA A 34 11.58 -15.78 4.12
C ALA A 34 13.02 -15.97 4.63
N GLU A 35 14.02 -15.61 3.82
CA GLU A 35 15.44 -15.68 4.20
C GLU A 35 15.84 -14.64 5.27
N HIS A 36 15.18 -13.47 5.23
CA HIS A 36 15.42 -12.36 6.16
C HIS A 36 14.39 -12.29 7.31
N ALA A 37 13.68 -13.39 7.57
CA ALA A 37 12.79 -13.50 8.72
C ALA A 37 13.58 -13.43 10.03
N GLY A 38 13.03 -12.72 11.02
CA GLY A 38 13.63 -12.61 12.35
C GLY A 38 13.40 -13.86 13.20
N SER A 39 13.76 -13.78 14.48
CA SER A 39 13.64 -14.92 15.41
C SER A 39 12.22 -15.18 15.93
N ALA A 40 11.22 -14.37 15.54
CA ALA A 40 9.85 -14.54 15.99
C ALA A 40 9.20 -15.80 15.39
N THR A 41 8.62 -16.64 16.25
CA THR A 41 7.92 -17.86 15.85
C THR A 41 6.40 -17.67 15.91
N GLY A 42 5.65 -18.31 15.01
CA GLY A 42 4.18 -18.28 15.01
C GLY A 42 3.57 -16.94 14.60
N ALA A 43 4.35 -16.05 13.98
CA ALA A 43 3.90 -14.72 13.58
C ALA A 43 3.08 -14.72 12.27
N MET A 44 3.44 -15.58 11.31
CA MET A 44 2.76 -15.68 10.03
C MET A 44 1.62 -16.69 10.08
N LYS A 45 0.43 -16.27 9.68
CA LYS A 45 -0.73 -17.17 9.53
C LYS A 45 -0.59 -18.01 8.27
N SER A 46 -1.05 -19.26 8.33
CA SER A 46 -1.25 -20.05 7.11
C SER A 46 -2.33 -19.42 6.22
N MET A 47 -2.38 -19.82 4.94
CA MET A 47 -3.41 -19.34 4.02
C MET A 47 -4.83 -19.67 4.50
N GLU A 48 -5.00 -20.80 5.17
CA GLU A 48 -6.27 -21.29 5.73
C GLU A 48 -6.71 -20.46 6.96
N GLU A 49 -5.75 -19.98 7.75
CA GLU A 49 -6.00 -19.16 8.95
C GLU A 49 -6.05 -17.66 8.64
N MET A 50 -5.75 -17.27 7.41
CA MET A 50 -5.66 -15.87 7.02
C MET A 50 -7.03 -15.19 7.14
N ALA A 51 -7.06 -14.07 7.87
CA ALA A 51 -8.28 -13.28 8.03
C ALA A 51 -8.53 -12.41 6.78
N TRP A 52 -9.09 -13.01 5.73
CA TRP A 52 -9.31 -12.36 4.44
C TRP A 52 -10.05 -11.03 4.50
N TRP A 53 -11.09 -10.93 5.34
CA TRP A 53 -11.85 -9.68 5.51
C TRP A 53 -10.97 -8.55 6.05
N ALA A 54 -10.03 -8.86 6.96
CA ALA A 54 -9.12 -7.87 7.54
C ALA A 54 -8.07 -7.43 6.52
N LEU A 55 -7.55 -8.36 5.71
CA LEU A 55 -6.64 -8.02 4.61
C LEU A 55 -7.34 -7.11 3.58
N ILE A 56 -8.56 -7.45 3.17
CA ILE A 56 -9.33 -6.64 2.21
C ILE A 56 -9.60 -5.24 2.79
N LEU A 57 -10.04 -5.17 4.05
CA LEU A 57 -10.30 -3.90 4.72
C LEU A 57 -9.02 -3.05 4.86
N GLY A 58 -7.87 -3.65 5.16
CA GLY A 58 -6.58 -2.97 5.22
C GLY A 58 -6.20 -2.33 3.88
N ASN A 59 -6.30 -3.09 2.79
CA ASN A 59 -6.02 -2.59 1.44
C ASN A 59 -7.00 -1.48 1.04
N LEU A 60 -8.30 -1.65 1.31
CA LEU A 60 -9.30 -0.60 1.08
C LEU A 60 -9.03 0.65 1.90
N SER A 61 -8.54 0.52 3.13
CA SER A 61 -8.22 1.66 4.00
C SER A 61 -7.04 2.48 3.46
N LEU A 62 -5.98 1.83 2.97
CA LEU A 62 -4.87 2.50 2.29
C LEU A 62 -5.30 3.15 0.98
N GLY A 63 -6.13 2.47 0.19
CA GLY A 63 -6.74 3.05 -1.01
C GLY A 63 -7.60 4.28 -0.69
N ALA A 64 -8.40 4.21 0.37
CA ALA A 64 -9.22 5.31 0.86
C ALA A 64 -8.38 6.47 1.37
N LEU A 65 -7.24 6.22 2.05
CA LEU A 65 -6.31 7.26 2.48
C LEU A 65 -5.80 8.07 1.28
N LEU A 66 -5.28 7.38 0.25
CA LEU A 66 -4.81 8.06 -0.97
C LEU A 66 -5.94 8.84 -1.63
N SER A 67 -7.11 8.22 -1.80
CA SER A 67 -8.29 8.86 -2.38
C SER A 67 -8.73 10.11 -1.60
N TYR A 68 -8.75 10.02 -0.26
CA TYR A 68 -9.09 11.14 0.61
C TYR A 68 -8.12 12.30 0.42
N ILE A 69 -6.81 12.04 0.48
CA ILE A 69 -5.79 13.07 0.29
C ILE A 69 -5.95 13.72 -1.09
N PHE A 70 -6.13 12.91 -2.13
CA PHE A 70 -6.20 13.39 -3.52
C PHE A 70 -7.44 14.23 -3.78
N VAL A 71 -8.59 13.86 -3.23
CA VAL A 71 -9.87 14.59 -3.44
C VAL A 71 -10.01 15.78 -2.48
N LYS A 72 -9.63 15.62 -1.21
CA LYS A 72 -9.90 16.62 -0.16
C LYS A 72 -8.79 17.65 -0.01
N TRP A 73 -7.52 17.26 -0.17
CA TRP A 73 -6.37 18.11 0.17
C TRP A 73 -5.54 18.53 -1.05
N ALA A 74 -5.27 17.61 -1.98
CA ALA A 74 -4.28 17.82 -3.05
C ALA A 74 -4.89 18.13 -4.43
N ASN A 75 -6.19 17.89 -4.63
CA ASN A 75 -6.89 18.03 -5.92
C ASN A 75 -6.18 17.30 -7.08
N ILE A 76 -5.70 16.08 -6.81
CA ILE A 76 -4.98 15.25 -7.78
C ILE A 76 -5.96 14.56 -8.74
N SER A 77 -5.65 14.62 -10.04
CA SER A 77 -6.51 14.08 -11.10
C SER A 77 -5.72 13.54 -12.31
N SER A 78 -4.47 13.13 -12.10
CA SER A 78 -3.65 12.50 -13.15
C SER A 78 -2.81 11.36 -12.58
N PHE A 79 -2.40 10.43 -13.44
CA PHE A 79 -1.51 9.33 -13.05
C PHE A 79 -0.17 9.85 -12.52
N GLY A 80 0.49 10.78 -13.22
CA GLY A 80 1.83 11.25 -12.85
C GLY A 80 1.86 11.97 -11.49
N THR A 81 0.90 12.86 -11.24
CA THR A 81 0.80 13.55 -9.95
C THR A 81 0.34 12.61 -8.84
N GLY A 82 -0.55 11.66 -9.15
CA GLY A 82 -0.96 10.61 -8.21
C GLY A 82 0.17 9.67 -7.83
N ALA A 83 1.01 9.26 -8.78
CA ALA A 83 2.15 8.39 -8.53
C ALA A 83 3.23 9.08 -7.69
N SER A 84 3.52 10.34 -8.00
CA SER A 84 4.51 11.14 -7.25
C SER A 84 4.06 11.37 -5.80
N ALA A 85 2.79 11.76 -5.60
CA ALA A 85 2.23 11.91 -4.26
C ALA A 85 2.12 10.57 -3.52
N GLY A 86 1.73 9.51 -4.22
CA GLY A 86 1.69 8.15 -3.72
C GLY A 86 3.04 7.67 -3.23
N ALA A 87 4.12 7.92 -3.97
CA ALA A 87 5.48 7.57 -3.56
C ALA A 87 5.88 8.26 -2.24
N ALA A 88 5.60 9.56 -2.11
CA ALA A 88 5.90 10.32 -0.89
C ALA A 88 5.08 9.82 0.32
N ILE A 89 3.78 9.57 0.12
CA ILE A 89 2.92 9.01 1.17
C ILE A 89 3.41 7.61 1.56
N GLY A 90 3.74 6.78 0.57
CA GLY A 90 4.25 5.43 0.75
C GLY A 90 5.51 5.43 1.61
N PHE A 91 6.48 6.30 1.27
CA PHE A 91 7.71 6.45 2.05
C PHE A 91 7.44 6.72 3.54
N PHE A 92 6.62 7.72 3.87
CA PHE A 92 6.38 8.06 5.27
C PHE A 92 5.56 7.01 6.01
N VAL A 93 4.58 6.40 5.35
CA VAL A 93 3.74 5.36 5.95
C VAL A 93 4.54 4.08 6.20
N SER A 94 5.26 3.57 5.20
CA SER A 94 6.06 2.35 5.36
C SER A 94 7.22 2.59 6.32
N LEU A 95 7.98 3.68 6.17
CA LEU A 95 9.08 3.98 7.10
C LEU A 95 8.61 4.06 8.56
N SER A 96 7.48 4.71 8.82
CA SER A 96 6.94 4.79 10.19
C SER A 96 6.55 3.42 10.73
N PHE A 97 5.88 2.59 9.93
CA PHE A 97 5.41 1.28 10.35
C PHE A 97 6.58 0.30 10.53
N ASP A 98 7.46 0.22 9.53
CA ASP A 98 8.55 -0.74 9.45
C ASP A 98 9.61 -0.47 10.52
N MET A 99 10.00 0.79 10.71
CA MET A 99 10.96 1.15 11.77
C MET A 99 10.36 0.94 13.17
N GLY A 100 9.07 1.22 13.35
CA GLY A 100 8.38 0.95 14.60
C GLY A 100 8.30 -0.54 14.91
N SER A 101 7.99 -1.35 13.89
CA SER A 101 7.95 -2.81 13.97
C SER A 101 9.34 -3.39 14.27
N TYR A 102 10.38 -2.95 13.57
CA TYR A 102 11.76 -3.38 13.79
C TYR A 102 12.26 -3.03 15.19
N ALA A 103 11.88 -1.86 15.71
CA ALA A 103 12.28 -1.44 17.06
C ALA A 103 11.59 -2.24 18.18
N THR A 104 10.43 -2.85 17.93
CA THR A 104 9.58 -3.43 18.97
C THR A 104 9.31 -4.92 18.82
N THR A 105 9.74 -5.54 17.71
CA THR A 105 9.49 -6.94 17.39
C THR A 105 10.72 -7.63 16.82
N ASN A 106 10.71 -8.97 16.81
CA ASN A 106 11.74 -9.79 16.14
C ASN A 106 11.22 -10.38 14.82
N MET A 107 10.43 -9.62 14.06
CA MET A 107 9.73 -10.09 12.86
C MET A 107 10.64 -10.26 11.64
N MET A 108 11.52 -9.30 11.38
CA MET A 108 12.43 -9.28 10.22
C MET A 108 13.74 -8.62 10.62
N ASP A 109 14.82 -8.93 9.91
CA ASP A 109 16.08 -8.20 10.06
C ASP A 109 16.01 -6.79 9.45
N LEU A 110 17.08 -6.00 9.63
CA LEU A 110 17.12 -4.63 9.13
C LEU A 110 17.10 -4.56 7.59
N THR A 111 17.64 -5.58 6.91
CA THR A 111 17.71 -5.64 5.45
C THR A 111 16.33 -5.80 4.85
N ALA A 112 15.54 -6.76 5.35
CA ALA A 112 14.15 -6.91 4.96
C ALA A 112 13.31 -5.69 5.34
N THR A 113 13.53 -5.12 6.53
CA THR A 113 12.82 -3.92 6.97
C THR A 113 13.03 -2.74 6.01
N ILE A 114 14.27 -2.43 5.62
CA ILE A 114 14.55 -1.34 4.67
C ILE A 114 14.01 -1.67 3.27
N THR A 115 14.09 -2.94 2.87
CA THR A 115 13.54 -3.38 1.58
C THR A 115 12.02 -3.21 1.55
N ASP A 116 11.33 -3.49 2.66
CA ASP A 116 9.88 -3.32 2.76
C ASP A 116 9.48 -1.84 2.63
N VAL A 117 10.28 -0.91 3.17
CA VAL A 117 10.07 0.53 2.96
C VAL A 117 10.09 0.87 1.46
N VAL A 118 11.07 0.35 0.72
CA VAL A 118 11.19 0.56 -0.74
C VAL A 118 10.01 -0.06 -1.49
N VAL A 119 9.59 -1.27 -1.11
CA VAL A 119 8.38 -1.91 -1.65
C VAL A 119 7.15 -1.05 -1.41
N GLY A 120 6.99 -0.52 -0.19
CA GLY A 120 5.92 0.39 0.18
C GLY A 120 5.89 1.64 -0.70
N ILE A 121 7.03 2.26 -0.99
CA ILE A 121 7.12 3.39 -1.93
C ILE A 121 6.59 3.00 -3.31
N VAL A 122 7.08 1.89 -3.86
CA VAL A 122 6.70 1.42 -5.21
C VAL A 122 5.20 1.08 -5.27
N MET A 123 4.69 0.33 -4.30
CA MET A 123 3.28 -0.06 -4.25
C MET A 123 2.35 1.14 -4.13
N THR A 124 2.70 2.10 -3.28
CA THR A 124 1.90 3.30 -3.05
C THR A 124 2.01 4.26 -4.24
N ALA A 125 3.16 4.32 -4.93
CA ALA A 125 3.32 5.08 -6.17
C ALA A 125 2.43 4.53 -7.29
N ILE A 126 2.47 3.22 -7.55
CA ILE A 126 1.64 2.61 -8.60
C ILE A 126 0.15 2.80 -8.25
N THR A 127 -0.22 2.51 -7.01
CA THR A 127 -1.61 2.67 -6.55
C THR A 127 -2.06 4.14 -6.62
N GLY A 128 -1.23 5.08 -6.18
CA GLY A 128 -1.48 6.50 -6.29
C GLY A 128 -1.66 6.95 -7.74
N GLY A 129 -0.86 6.41 -8.67
CA GLY A 129 -1.05 6.62 -10.09
C GLY A 129 -2.42 6.15 -10.58
N CYS A 130 -2.82 4.92 -10.22
CA CYS A 130 -4.14 4.38 -10.56
C CYS A 130 -5.27 5.26 -10.01
N VAL A 131 -5.22 5.64 -8.73
CA VAL A 131 -6.22 6.50 -8.09
C VAL A 131 -6.27 7.88 -8.77
N GLY A 132 -5.11 8.51 -9.02
CA GLY A 132 -5.05 9.80 -9.71
C GLY A 132 -5.64 9.74 -11.12
N ALA A 133 -5.38 8.67 -11.87
CA ALA A 133 -5.92 8.47 -13.21
C ALA A 133 -7.45 8.40 -13.22
N VAL A 134 -8.05 7.59 -12.33
CA VAL A 134 -9.51 7.44 -12.26
C VAL A 134 -10.20 8.73 -11.81
N LEU A 135 -9.59 9.48 -10.90
CA LEU A 135 -10.11 10.79 -10.47
C LEU A 135 -10.13 11.83 -11.62
N GLY A 136 -9.22 11.69 -12.59
CA GLY A 136 -9.16 12.53 -13.79
C GLY A 136 -10.14 12.18 -14.90
N MET A 137 -10.66 10.95 -14.93
CA MET A 137 -11.56 10.50 -16.00
C MET A 137 -12.89 11.27 -16.04
N GLY A 138 -13.37 11.77 -14.89
CA GLY A 138 -14.60 12.56 -14.79
C GLY A 138 -14.47 14.04 -15.20
N ASN A 139 -13.27 14.49 -15.57
CA ASN A 139 -13.00 15.90 -15.94
C ASN A 139 -12.84 16.12 -17.46
N LYS A 140 -13.03 15.08 -18.29
CA LYS A 140 -13.00 15.24 -19.75
C LYS A 140 -14.33 15.84 -20.20
N SER A 141 -14.29 17.16 -20.48
CA SER A 141 -15.30 17.89 -21.26
C SER A 141 -15.27 17.45 -22.72
#